data_AF-D8TET6-F1
#
_entry.id   AF-D8TET6-F1
#
_cell.length_a   1.000
_cell.length_b   1.000
_cell.length_c   1.000
_cell.angle_alpha   90.00
_cell.angle_beta   90.00
_cell.angle_gamma   90.00
#
_symmetry.space_group_name_H-M   'P 1'
#
loop_
_entity.id
_entity.type
_entity.pdbx_description
1 polymer ?
#
loop_
_entity_poly.entity_id
_entity_poly.type
_entity_poly.pdbx_seq_one_letter_code
_entity_poly.pdbx_strand_id
1 'polypeptide(L)'
;FYQSSQLCIHMQHLYVRGGLYKEVKATLIAAFKKLKGGDPCQDDTSIRPMISKSSAAIVEKSVNKAVKAGAKLLVGSKQRGAFMEPTILEDAPFDTDARKEEILGPVILLYSYNDFKEAVKEANNTHYGLQASIFMHDLNKAFYAFEHIEVALCLRYRKY
;
A
#
# COMPACT_ATOMS: atom_id res chain seq x y z
N PHE A 1 -4.49 2.34 8.02
CA PHE A 1 -3.95 1.01 8.31
C PHE A 1 -4.79 0.35 9.38
N TYR A 2 -5.75 -0.48 8.97
CA TYR A 2 -6.52 -1.31 9.91
C TYR A 2 -5.63 -2.50 10.34
N GLN A 3 -5.65 -2.87 11.63
CA GLN A 3 -4.85 -3.98 12.21
C GLN A 3 -3.33 -3.92 11.93
N SER A 4 -2.76 -2.71 11.83
CA SER A 4 -1.35 -2.50 11.44
C SER A 4 -0.94 -3.27 10.16
N SER A 5 -1.89 -3.50 9.26
CA SER A 5 -1.65 -4.21 7.99
C SER A 5 -1.23 -5.67 8.10
N GLN A 6 -1.48 -6.30 9.24
CA GLN A 6 -1.30 -7.74 9.44
C GLN A 6 -2.58 -8.49 9.04
N LEU A 7 -3.04 -8.25 7.82
CA LEU A 7 -4.24 -8.86 7.23
C LEU A 7 -3.94 -9.21 5.78
N CYS A 8 -4.42 -10.37 5.33
CA CYS A 8 -4.23 -10.86 3.96
C CYS A 8 -4.87 -9.95 2.87
N ILE A 9 -5.70 -8.99 3.28
CA ILE A 9 -6.36 -8.00 2.41
C ILE A 9 -5.81 -6.58 2.59
N HIS A 10 -4.62 -6.44 3.19
CA HIS A 10 -3.97 -5.15 3.30
C HIS A 10 -3.68 -4.57 1.91
N MET A 11 -4.01 -3.30 1.72
CA MET A 11 -3.70 -2.59 0.49
C MET A 11 -2.20 -2.25 0.43
N GLN A 12 -1.41 -3.16 -0.14
CA GLN A 12 0.03 -2.98 -0.33
C GLN A 12 0.37 -2.09 -1.53
N HIS A 13 -0.34 -2.24 -2.66
CA HIS A 13 -0.10 -1.47 -3.88
C HIS A 13 -1.21 -0.43 -4.10
N LEU A 14 -0.82 0.84 -4.28
CA LEU A 14 -1.72 1.94 -4.58
C LEU A 14 -1.34 2.60 -5.91
N TYR A 15 -2.16 2.37 -6.92
CA TYR A 15 -2.02 2.96 -8.25
C TYR A 15 -2.90 4.20 -8.37
N VAL A 16 -2.30 5.34 -8.72
CA VAL A 16 -3.01 6.62 -8.84
C VAL A 16 -2.79 7.21 -10.22
N ARG A 17 -3.87 7.72 -10.83
CA ARG A 17 -3.78 8.37 -12.15
C ARG A 17 -2.88 9.60 -12.07
N GLY A 18 -2.00 9.80 -13.04
CA GLY A 18 -0.97 10.85 -13.06
C GLY A 18 -1.50 12.25 -12.74
N GLY A 19 -2.65 12.64 -13.30
CA GLY A 19 -3.27 13.94 -13.03
C GLY A 19 -3.72 14.17 -11.58
N LEU A 20 -3.88 13.12 -10.78
CA LEU A 20 -4.26 13.18 -9.36
C LEU A 20 -3.11 12.79 -8.42
N TYR A 21 -1.99 12.31 -8.98
CA TYR A 21 -0.90 11.69 -8.22
C TYR A 21 -0.35 12.61 -7.14
N LYS A 22 -0.08 13.87 -7.49
CA LYS A 22 0.51 14.87 -6.58
C LYS A 22 -0.40 15.16 -5.38
N GLU A 23 -1.70 15.33 -5.62
CA GLU A 23 -2.68 15.64 -4.58
C GLU A 23 -2.89 14.46 -3.63
N VAL A 24 -3.07 13.25 -4.20
CA VAL A 24 -3.23 12.02 -3.41
C VAL A 24 -1.98 11.75 -2.58
N LYS A 25 -0.79 11.86 -3.18
CA LYS A 25 0.48 11.71 -2.47
C LYS A 25 0.59 12.66 -1.28
N ALA A 26 0.31 13.95 -1.47
CA ALA A 26 0.39 14.95 -0.40
C ALA A 26 -0.61 14.63 0.73
N THR A 27 -1.85 14.27 0.36
CA THR A 27 -2.91 13.91 1.30
C THR A 27 -2.55 12.65 2.10
N LEU A 28 -2.01 11.64 1.43
CA LEU A 28 -1.60 10.38 2.04
C LEU A 28 -0.45 10.60 3.04
N ILE A 29 0.57 11.36 2.66
CA ILE A 29 1.68 11.75 3.56
C ILE A 29 1.15 12.49 4.79
N ALA A 30 0.25 13.46 4.60
CA ALA A 30 -0.33 14.24 5.69
C ALA A 30 -1.17 13.36 6.63
N ALA A 31 -1.95 12.42 6.10
CA ALA A 31 -2.72 11.46 6.89
C ALA A 31 -1.80 10.54 7.70
N PHE A 32 -0.71 10.04 7.09
CA PHE A 32 0.23 9.14 7.76
C PHE A 32 0.93 9.81 8.93
N LYS A 33 1.32 11.08 8.79
CA LYS A 33 1.96 11.85 9.87
C LYS A 33 1.05 12.08 11.08
N LYS A 34 -0.27 11.95 10.92
CA LYS A 34 -1.24 12.06 12.03
C LYS A 34 -1.46 10.73 12.76
N LEU A 35 -0.96 9.61 12.24
CA LEU A 35 -1.15 8.31 12.86
C LEU A 35 -0.33 8.20 14.15
N LYS A 36 -1.01 7.95 15.27
CA LYS A 36 -0.34 7.70 16.55
C LYS A 36 0.02 6.22 16.66
N GLY A 37 1.31 5.93 16.72
CA GLY A 37 1.83 4.60 17.03
C GLY A 37 2.10 4.46 18.51
N GLY A 38 1.64 3.37 19.14
CA GLY A 38 1.76 3.24 20.59
C GLY A 38 1.16 1.98 21.18
N ASP A 39 0.89 2.05 22.49
CA ASP A 39 0.31 0.97 23.28
C ASP A 39 -1.10 0.63 22.78
N PRO A 40 -1.40 -0.64 22.43
CA PRO A 40 -2.71 -1.05 21.94
C PRO A 40 -3.86 -0.85 22.95
N CYS A 41 -3.55 -0.70 24.24
CA CYS A 41 -4.54 -0.43 25.28
C CYS A 41 -5.00 1.04 25.34
N GLN A 42 -4.34 1.94 24.61
CA GLN A 42 -4.73 3.36 24.53
C GLN A 42 -5.71 3.59 23.37
N ASP A 43 -6.81 4.30 23.65
CA ASP A 43 -7.88 4.53 22.67
C ASP A 43 -7.44 5.38 21.46
N ASP A 44 -6.41 6.21 21.63
CA ASP A 44 -5.89 7.05 20.57
C ASP A 44 -4.77 6.39 19.73
N THR A 45 -4.41 5.14 20.03
CA THR A 45 -3.44 4.37 19.25
C THR A 45 -4.03 3.93 17.93
N SER A 46 -3.54 4.53 16.84
CA SER A 46 -3.91 4.19 15.46
C SER A 46 -3.09 3.02 14.91
N ILE A 47 -1.83 2.89 15.33
CA ILE A 47 -0.90 1.87 14.84
C ILE A 47 -0.34 1.09 16.02
N ARG A 48 -0.60 -0.21 16.00
CA ARG A 48 -0.18 -1.14 17.05
C ARG A 48 1.13 -1.83 16.65
N PRO A 49 1.91 -2.32 17.62
CA PRO A 49 3.08 -3.15 17.34
C PRO A 49 2.71 -4.37 16.50
N MET A 50 3.69 -4.87 15.75
CA MET A 50 3.60 -6.15 15.07
C MET A 50 3.61 -7.31 16.08
N ILE A 51 3.25 -8.50 15.64
CA ILE A 51 3.19 -9.69 16.50
C ILE A 51 4.52 -10.00 17.22
N SER A 52 5.65 -9.63 16.61
CA SER A 52 6.97 -9.86 17.18
C SER A 52 8.01 -8.86 16.67
N LYS A 53 9.16 -8.78 17.38
CA LYS A 53 10.32 -7.99 16.94
C LYS A 53 10.92 -8.52 15.64
N SER A 54 10.92 -9.84 15.44
CA SER A 54 11.43 -10.45 14.20
C SER A 54 10.56 -10.10 13.00
N SER A 55 9.23 -10.09 13.16
CA SER A 55 8.31 -9.64 12.11
C SER A 55 8.58 -8.19 11.71
N ALA A 56 8.77 -7.29 12.68
CA ALA A 56 9.12 -5.90 12.41
C ALA A 56 10.47 -5.75 11.68
N ALA A 57 11.47 -6.54 12.06
CA ALA A 57 12.78 -6.54 11.41
C ALA A 57 12.73 -7.05 9.96
N ILE A 58 11.88 -8.04 9.65
CA ILE A 58 11.67 -8.52 8.28
C ILE A 58 11.08 -7.41 7.41
N VAL A 59 10.07 -6.70 7.91
CA VAL A 59 9.46 -5.56 7.21
C VAL A 59 10.48 -4.44 6.97
N GLU A 60 11.22 -4.04 8.00
CA GLU A 60 12.26 -3.01 7.88
C GLU A 60 13.33 -3.40 6.86
N LYS A 61 13.76 -4.68 6.85
CA LYS A 61 14.71 -5.21 5.87
C LYS A 61 14.15 -5.12 4.44
N SER A 62 12.89 -5.47 4.23
CA SER A 62 12.23 -5.40 2.92
C SER A 62 12.17 -3.94 2.41
N VAL A 63 11.76 -3.02 3.28
CA VAL A 63 11.74 -1.56 2.99
C VAL A 63 13.13 -1.06 2.61
N ASN A 64 14.15 -1.39 3.40
CA ASN A 64 15.52 -0.96 3.16
C ASN A 64 16.09 -1.51 1.84
N LYS A 65 15.76 -2.76 1.49
CA LYS A 65 16.14 -3.33 0.18
C LYS A 65 15.47 -2.58 -0.96
N ALA A 66 14.17 -2.29 -0.86
CA ALA A 66 13.46 -1.55 -1.89
C ALA A 66 14.05 -0.15 -2.09
N VAL A 67 14.38 0.57 -1.01
CA VAL A 67 15.05 1.87 -1.08
C VAL A 67 16.42 1.77 -1.76
N LYS A 68 17.23 0.76 -1.40
CA LYS A 68 18.52 0.51 -2.06
C LYS A 68 18.39 0.19 -3.55
N ALA A 69 17.28 -0.42 -3.96
CA ALA A 69 17.00 -0.74 -5.36
C ALA A 69 16.48 0.48 -6.16
N GLY A 70 16.21 1.61 -5.51
CA GLY A 70 15.76 2.84 -6.17
C GLY A 70 14.36 3.32 -5.75
N ALA A 71 13.67 2.60 -4.86
CA ALA A 71 12.42 3.09 -4.31
C ALA A 71 12.64 4.37 -3.49
N LYS A 72 11.72 5.33 -3.61
CA LYS A 72 11.81 6.57 -2.83
C LYS A 72 11.03 6.45 -1.53
N LEU A 73 11.72 6.59 -0.41
CA LEU A 73 11.07 6.67 0.90
C LEU A 73 10.38 8.03 1.08
N LEU A 74 9.06 8.03 1.27
CA LEU A 74 8.26 9.24 1.48
C LEU A 74 7.95 9.49 2.96
N VAL A 75 7.71 8.43 3.73
CA VAL A 75 7.36 8.47 5.17
C VAL A 75 7.87 7.20 5.86
N GLY A 76 8.31 7.31 7.12
CA GLY A 76 8.51 6.18 8.03
C GLY A 76 9.85 5.47 7.86
N SER A 77 9.79 4.13 7.82
CA SER A 77 10.87 3.14 7.73
C SER A 77 11.59 2.72 9.01
N LYS A 78 11.31 3.28 10.18
CA LYS A 78 12.04 2.89 11.41
C LYS A 78 11.32 1.83 12.23
N GLN A 79 12.07 0.83 12.65
CA GLN A 79 11.68 -0.16 13.65
C GLN A 79 12.05 0.30 15.07
N ARG A 80 11.16 0.05 16.04
CA ARG A 80 11.44 0.15 17.49
C ARG A 80 10.86 -1.07 18.22
N GLY A 81 11.70 -2.05 18.53
CA GLY A 81 11.24 -3.32 19.10
C GLY A 81 10.29 -4.03 18.11
N ALA A 82 9.06 -4.29 18.52
CA ALA A 82 8.03 -4.87 17.65
C ALA A 82 7.23 -3.81 16.88
N PHE A 83 7.47 -2.52 17.14
CA PHE A 83 6.78 -1.45 16.44
C PHE A 83 7.48 -1.13 15.13
N MET A 84 6.72 -1.05 14.03
CA MET A 84 7.17 -0.60 12.72
C MET A 84 6.45 0.69 12.35
N GLU A 85 7.20 1.71 11.94
CA GLU A 85 6.59 2.97 11.49
C GLU A 85 5.76 2.77 10.21
N PRO A 86 4.58 3.43 10.12
CA PRO A 86 3.82 3.51 8.88
C PRO A 86 4.68 4.06 7.75
N THR A 87 4.84 3.27 6.68
CA THR A 87 5.82 3.54 5.63
C THR A 87 5.13 3.72 4.29
N ILE A 88 5.56 4.73 3.54
CA ILE A 88 5.19 4.90 2.12
C ILE A 88 6.46 4.86 1.29
N LEU A 89 6.51 3.93 0.35
CA LEU A 89 7.51 3.88 -0.70
C LEU A 89 6.88 4.32 -2.02
N GLU A 90 7.60 5.10 -2.80
CA GLU A 90 7.21 5.52 -4.14
C GLU A 90 8.09 4.81 -5.17
N ASP A 91 7.47 4.35 -6.25
CA ASP A 91 8.13 3.76 -7.42
C ASP A 91 9.10 2.63 -7.08
N ALA A 92 8.70 1.73 -6.17
CA ALA A 92 9.49 0.55 -5.85
C ALA A 92 9.63 -0.38 -7.08
N PRO A 93 10.87 -0.76 -7.46
CA PRO A 93 11.10 -1.62 -8.62
C PRO A 93 10.46 -3.02 -8.50
N PHE A 94 10.12 -3.62 -9.65
CA PHE A 94 9.50 -4.94 -9.80
C PHE A 94 10.27 -6.11 -9.21
N ASP A 95 11.58 -6.01 -9.25
CA ASP A 95 12.49 -7.05 -8.80
C ASP A 95 12.69 -7.05 -7.28
N THR A 96 12.08 -6.12 -6.55
CA THR A 96 12.17 -6.03 -5.09
C THR A 96 11.18 -6.95 -4.37
N ASP A 97 11.63 -7.54 -3.25
CA ASP A 97 10.79 -8.36 -2.37
C ASP A 97 9.55 -7.60 -1.91
N ALA A 98 9.68 -6.30 -1.63
CA ALA A 98 8.59 -5.43 -1.19
C ALA A 98 7.41 -5.41 -2.19
N ARG A 99 7.67 -5.56 -3.48
CA ARG A 99 6.64 -5.55 -4.53
C ARG A 99 6.13 -6.93 -4.89
N LYS A 100 7.01 -7.94 -4.92
CA LYS A 100 6.63 -9.31 -5.32
C LYS A 100 5.96 -10.09 -4.20
N GLU A 101 6.43 -9.91 -2.97
CA GLU A 101 5.99 -10.66 -1.81
C GLU A 101 5.05 -9.83 -0.93
N GLU A 102 4.25 -10.52 -0.12
CA GLU A 102 3.44 -9.87 0.90
C GLU A 102 4.34 -9.36 2.05
N ILE A 103 4.32 -8.06 2.31
CA ILE A 103 5.14 -7.43 3.36
C ILE A 103 4.58 -7.74 4.76
N LEU A 104 3.26 -7.93 4.89
CA LEU A 104 2.55 -8.15 6.16
C LEU A 104 2.92 -7.10 7.25
N GLY A 105 3.02 -5.84 6.85
CA GLY A 105 3.37 -4.73 7.71
C GLY A 105 2.78 -3.42 7.21
N PRO A 106 2.88 -2.33 7.99
CA PRO A 106 2.24 -1.05 7.69
C PRO A 106 2.98 -0.29 6.58
N VAL A 107 3.10 -0.89 5.40
CA VAL A 107 3.82 -0.37 4.23
C VAL A 107 2.87 -0.26 3.05
N ILE A 108 2.91 0.87 2.33
CA ILE A 108 2.22 1.06 1.06
C ILE A 108 3.25 1.42 -0.02
N LEU A 109 3.12 0.81 -1.19
CA LEU A 109 3.84 1.18 -2.40
C LEU A 109 2.92 2.04 -3.27
N LEU A 110 3.38 3.24 -3.59
CA LEU A 110 2.66 4.24 -4.36
C LEU A 110 3.23 4.30 -5.78
N TYR A 111 2.34 4.20 -6.77
CA TYR A 111 2.67 4.22 -8.20
C TYR A 111 1.77 5.17 -8.97
N SER A 112 2.34 5.84 -9.96
CA SER A 112 1.58 6.65 -10.92
C SER A 112 1.27 5.85 -12.19
N TYR A 113 0.08 6.03 -12.77
CA TYR A 113 -0.26 5.50 -14.09
C TYR A 113 -0.92 6.56 -14.97
N ASN A 114 -0.76 6.45 -16.29
CA ASN A 114 -1.44 7.31 -17.26
C ASN A 114 -2.51 6.55 -18.06
N ASP A 115 -2.21 5.30 -18.42
CA ASP A 115 -3.17 4.40 -19.07
C ASP A 115 -3.79 3.45 -18.04
N PHE A 116 -5.12 3.34 -18.10
CA PHE A 116 -5.86 2.52 -17.14
C PHE A 116 -5.71 1.02 -17.39
N LYS A 117 -5.61 0.59 -18.65
CA LYS A 117 -5.46 -0.83 -18.99
C LYS A 117 -4.09 -1.34 -18.57
N GLU A 118 -3.05 -0.52 -18.76
CA GLU A 118 -1.72 -0.83 -18.21
C GLU A 118 -1.74 -0.92 -16.69
N ALA A 119 -2.48 -0.05 -15.99
CA ALA A 119 -2.63 -0.15 -14.54
C ALA A 119 -3.36 -1.44 -14.09
N VAL A 120 -4.34 -1.92 -14.86
CA VAL A 120 -5.02 -3.20 -14.59
C VAL A 120 -4.08 -4.38 -14.80
N LYS A 121 -3.36 -4.40 -15.93
CA LYS A 121 -2.34 -5.42 -16.22
C LYS A 121 -1.28 -5.46 -15.10
N GLU A 122 -0.92 -4.29 -14.63
CA GLU A 122 0.06 -4.12 -13.57
C GLU A 122 -0.47 -4.57 -12.19
N ALA A 123 -1.74 -4.30 -11.90
CA ALA A 123 -2.38 -4.81 -10.69
C ALA A 123 -2.47 -6.33 -10.65
N ASN A 124 -2.61 -6.99 -11.82
CA ASN A 124 -2.59 -8.44 -11.94
C ASN A 124 -1.17 -9.04 -11.94
N ASN A 125 -0.11 -8.22 -12.03
CA ASN A 125 1.26 -8.71 -12.08
C ASN A 125 1.80 -9.10 -10.70
N THR A 126 1.14 -10.07 -10.09
CA THR A 126 1.45 -10.62 -8.78
C THR A 126 1.02 -12.08 -8.73
N HIS A 127 1.67 -12.89 -7.89
CA HIS A 127 1.28 -14.27 -7.66
C HIS A 127 0.09 -14.40 -6.68
N TYR A 128 -0.38 -13.27 -6.11
CA TYR A 128 -1.48 -13.23 -5.15
C TYR A 128 -2.79 -12.76 -5.79
N GLY A 129 -3.91 -13.31 -5.32
CA GLY A 129 -5.21 -13.14 -5.97
C GLY A 129 -6.39 -12.73 -5.07
N LEU A 130 -6.14 -12.07 -3.92
CA LEU A 130 -7.18 -11.95 -2.88
C LEU A 130 -8.24 -10.87 -3.14
N GLN A 131 -7.84 -9.59 -3.20
CA GLN A 131 -8.81 -8.50 -3.33
C GLN A 131 -8.22 -7.28 -4.02
N ALA A 132 -9.02 -6.64 -4.87
CA ALA A 132 -8.75 -5.33 -5.42
C ALA A 132 -9.90 -4.37 -5.09
N SER A 133 -9.58 -3.09 -4.91
CA SER A 133 -10.56 -2.02 -4.75
C SER A 133 -10.27 -0.92 -5.77
N ILE A 134 -11.29 -0.53 -6.52
CA ILE A 134 -11.18 0.52 -7.54
C ILE A 134 -12.12 1.65 -7.22
N PHE A 135 -11.58 2.87 -7.27
CA PHE A 135 -12.32 4.12 -7.13
C PHE A 135 -12.33 4.84 -8.47
N MET A 136 -13.50 4.90 -9.10
CA MET A 136 -13.66 5.61 -10.37
C MET A 136 -15.10 6.05 -10.64
N HIS A 137 -15.25 6.98 -11.57
CA HIS A 137 -16.53 7.52 -12.04
C HIS A 137 -16.93 6.99 -13.43
N ASP A 138 -16.03 6.31 -14.13
CA ASP A 138 -16.24 5.87 -15.51
C ASP A 138 -16.76 4.44 -15.50
N LEU A 139 -18.04 4.26 -15.85
CA LEU A 139 -18.68 2.95 -15.83
C LEU A 139 -18.05 1.97 -16.84
N ASN A 140 -17.60 2.45 -18.00
CA ASN A 140 -16.97 1.58 -18.99
C ASN A 140 -15.65 1.02 -18.47
N LYS A 141 -14.86 1.86 -17.80
CA LYS A 141 -13.63 1.40 -17.12
C LYS A 141 -13.93 0.48 -15.94
N ALA A 142 -15.04 0.69 -15.24
CA ALA A 142 -15.45 -0.17 -14.14
C ALA A 142 -15.80 -1.58 -14.63
N PHE A 143 -16.58 -1.69 -15.72
CA PHE A 143 -16.85 -2.97 -16.37
C PHE A 143 -15.59 -3.63 -16.92
N TYR A 144 -14.72 -2.85 -17.58
CA TYR A 144 -13.44 -3.38 -18.03
C TYR A 144 -12.63 -3.98 -16.87
N ALA A 145 -12.55 -3.27 -15.74
CA ALA A 145 -11.83 -3.77 -14.57
C ALA A 145 -12.49 -5.02 -13.98
N PHE A 146 -13.82 -5.07 -13.94
CA PHE A 146 -14.56 -6.25 -13.48
C PHE A 146 -14.25 -7.49 -14.32
N GLU A 147 -14.07 -7.33 -15.63
CA GLU A 147 -13.76 -8.44 -16.53
C GLU A 147 -12.28 -8.85 -16.51
N HIS A 148 -11.37 -7.90 -16.23
CA HIS A 148 -9.93 -8.11 -16.45
C HIS A 148 -9.10 -8.19 -15.17
N ILE A 149 -9.64 -7.83 -14.00
CA ILE A 149 -8.93 -8.04 -12.74
C ILE A 149 -9.13 -9.48 -12.27
N GLU A 150 -8.02 -10.18 -12.01
CA GLU A 150 -8.01 -11.61 -11.71
C GLU A 150 -8.28 -11.94 -10.23
N VAL A 151 -8.93 -11.03 -9.50
CA VAL A 151 -9.20 -11.15 -8.06
C VAL A 151 -10.62 -10.70 -7.70
N ALA A 152 -11.06 -11.00 -6.46
CA ALA A 152 -12.33 -10.47 -5.97
C ALA A 152 -12.30 -8.93 -5.97
N LEU A 153 -13.21 -8.32 -6.73
CA LEU A 153 -13.19 -6.88 -6.98
C LEU A 153 -14.29 -6.13 -6.20
N CYS A 154 -13.88 -5.12 -5.45
CA CYS A 154 -14.80 -4.12 -4.88
C CYS A 154 -14.75 -2.84 -5.72
N LEU A 155 -15.80 -2.61 -6.52
CA LEU A 155 -15.98 -1.36 -7.26
C LEU A 155 -16.66 -0.32 -6.37
N ARG A 156 -15.99 0.80 -6.12
CA ARG A 156 -16.59 1.97 -5.48
C ARG A 156 -16.75 3.10 -6.47
N TYR A 157 -17.99 3.25 -6.91
CA TYR A 157 -18.43 4.47 -7.59
C TYR A 157 -18.67 5.55 -6.54
N ARG A 158 -17.78 6.54 -6.46
CA ARG A 158 -18.13 7.82 -5.83
C ARG A 158 -18.62 8.74 -6.94
N LYS A 159 -19.61 9.58 -6.68
CA LYS A 159 -19.71 10.92 -7.29
C LYS A 159 -19.04 11.83 -6.25
N TYR A 160 -18.37 12.90 -6.68
CA TYR A 160 -17.69 13.89 -5.82
C TYR A 160 -16.28 13.51 -5.37
#